data_AF-A0A645IV95-F1
#
_entry.id   AF-A0A645IV95-F1
#
_cell.length_a   1.000
_cell.length_b   1.000
_cell.length_c   1.000
_cell.angle_alpha   90.00
_cell.angle_beta   90.00
_cell.angle_gamma   90.00
#
_symmetry.space_group_name_H-M   'P 1'
#
loop_
_entity.id
_entity.type
_entity.pdbx_description
1 polymer ?
#
loop_
_entity_poly.entity_id
_entity_poly.type
_entity_poly.pdbx_seq_one_letter_code
_entity_poly.pdbx_strand_id
1 'polypeptide(L)'
;MKENIRQYAKLGLVHHMLYPDCHLNPAEHVKTLAAFARRDDIETFDCCLPYEFREQIVPAILDSGKSVCFAIHFYPLRLLPLAATTPPARASAI
;
A
#
# COMPACT_ATOMS: atom_id res chain seq x y z
N MET A 1 -22.94 -25.11 0.62
CA MET A 1 -22.06 -24.68 1.74
C MET A 1 -22.92 -23.90 2.73
N LYS A 2 -22.95 -24.31 4.00
CA LYS A 2 -23.72 -23.65 5.09
C LYS A 2 -22.82 -23.16 6.24
N GLU A 3 -21.52 -23.08 6.00
CA GLU A 3 -20.55 -22.66 7.01
C GLU A 3 -20.40 -21.14 7.02
N ASN A 4 -19.98 -20.60 8.16
CA ASN A 4 -19.78 -19.17 8.31
C ASN A 4 -18.60 -18.74 7.45
N ILE A 5 -18.83 -17.80 6.51
CA ILE A 5 -17.80 -17.28 5.60
C ILE A 5 -16.58 -16.72 6.33
N ARG A 6 -16.72 -16.30 7.60
CA ARG A 6 -15.61 -15.79 8.43
C ARG A 6 -14.53 -16.84 8.72
N GLN A 7 -14.81 -18.13 8.51
CA GLN A 7 -13.79 -19.18 8.57
C GLN A 7 -12.84 -19.14 7.37
N TYR A 8 -13.25 -18.50 6.29
CA TYR A 8 -12.56 -18.50 5.00
C TYR A 8 -12.16 -17.10 4.52
N ALA A 9 -12.78 -16.05 5.03
CA ALA A 9 -12.57 -14.67 4.61
C ALA A 9 -12.31 -13.74 5.80
N LYS A 10 -11.41 -12.78 5.58
CA LYS A 10 -11.09 -11.67 6.48
C LYS A 10 -11.68 -10.37 5.96
N LEU A 11 -12.10 -9.49 6.85
CA LEU A 11 -12.47 -8.13 6.46
C LEU A 11 -11.21 -7.32 6.15
N GLY A 12 -11.15 -6.71 4.97
CA GLY A 12 -10.02 -5.88 4.58
C GLY A 12 -10.39 -4.64 3.80
N LEU A 13 -9.44 -3.71 3.74
CA LEU A 13 -9.56 -2.44 3.03
C LEU A 13 -8.27 -2.11 2.27
N VAL A 14 -8.43 -1.29 1.24
CA VAL A 14 -7.34 -0.78 0.39
C VAL A 14 -6.96 0.61 0.90
N HIS A 15 -5.69 0.81 1.30
CA HIS A 15 -5.20 2.09 1.82
C HIS A 15 -5.47 3.26 0.85
N HIS A 16 -5.21 3.06 -0.44
CA HIS A 16 -5.38 4.09 -1.48
C HIS A 16 -6.83 4.39 -1.84
N MET A 17 -7.80 3.54 -1.47
CA MET A 17 -9.22 3.89 -1.66
C MET A 17 -9.71 4.90 -0.61
N LEU A 18 -9.09 4.94 0.57
CA LEU A 18 -9.42 5.91 1.61
C LEU A 18 -8.57 7.18 1.55
N TYR A 19 -7.34 7.06 1.04
CA TYR A 19 -6.39 8.16 0.91
C TYR A 19 -5.93 8.29 -0.54
N PRO A 20 -6.82 8.75 -1.45
CA PRO A 20 -6.56 8.71 -2.88
C PRO A 20 -5.33 9.53 -3.28
N ASP A 21 -5.04 10.65 -2.61
CA ASP A 21 -3.95 11.55 -2.99
C ASP A 21 -2.64 11.32 -2.22
N CYS A 22 -2.58 10.35 -1.31
CA CYS A 22 -1.35 10.10 -0.54
C CYS A 22 -0.18 9.65 -1.44
N HIS A 23 -0.48 9.11 -2.61
CA HIS A 23 0.48 8.74 -3.66
C HIS A 23 1.14 9.94 -4.37
N LEU A 24 0.85 11.18 -3.96
CA LEU A 24 1.54 12.37 -4.47
C LEU A 24 2.60 12.87 -3.48
N ASN A 25 2.56 12.40 -2.23
CA ASN A 25 3.45 12.85 -1.17
C ASN A 25 3.89 11.67 -0.29
N PRO A 26 5.15 11.21 -0.41
CA PRO A 26 5.67 10.09 0.38
C PRO A 26 5.51 10.25 1.91
N ALA A 27 5.63 11.47 2.44
CA ALA A 27 5.46 11.71 3.87
C ALA A 27 3.99 11.56 4.31
N GLU A 28 3.04 12.04 3.49
CA GLU A 28 1.61 11.85 3.76
C GLU A 28 1.21 10.38 3.58
N HIS A 29 1.81 9.68 2.63
CA HIS A 29 1.65 8.23 2.47
C HIS A 29 2.03 7.48 3.75
N VAL A 30 3.21 7.72 4.30
CA VAL A 30 3.65 7.11 5.58
C VAL A 30 2.69 7.42 6.70
N LYS A 31 2.31 8.70 6.87
CA LYS A 31 1.41 9.14 7.94
C LYS A 31 0.05 8.46 7.86
N THR A 32 -0.56 8.45 6.68
CA THR A 32 -1.88 7.84 6.46
C THR A 32 -1.81 6.32 6.58
N LEU A 33 -0.76 5.68 6.08
CA LEU A 33 -0.57 4.23 6.21
C LEU A 33 -0.34 3.81 7.67
N ALA A 34 0.38 4.61 8.46
CA ALA A 34 0.56 4.34 9.89
C ALA A 34 -0.77 4.45 10.65
N ALA A 35 -1.60 5.44 10.32
CA ALA A 35 -2.95 5.55 10.89
C ALA A 35 -3.85 4.38 10.46
N PHE A 36 -3.75 3.99 9.19
CA PHE A 36 -4.50 2.89 8.62
C PHE A 36 -4.14 1.54 9.24
N ALA A 37 -2.86 1.28 9.49
CA ALA A 37 -2.38 0.06 10.15
C ALA A 37 -2.92 -0.11 11.58
N ARG A 38 -3.26 0.99 12.27
CA ARG A 38 -3.82 0.99 13.64
C ARG A 38 -5.32 0.74 13.71
N ARG A 39 -6.03 0.68 12.59
CA ARG A 39 -7.47 0.38 12.58
C ARG A 39 -7.76 -0.99 13.20
N ASP A 40 -8.83 -1.09 13.98
CA ASP A 40 -9.29 -2.30 14.66
C ASP A 40 -10.49 -2.94 13.94
N ASP A 41 -11.12 -2.21 13.02
CA ASP A 41 -12.27 -2.64 12.22
C ASP A 41 -11.89 -3.45 10.97
N ILE A 42 -10.60 -3.70 10.75
CA ILE A 42 -10.07 -4.51 9.64
C ILE A 42 -9.07 -5.56 10.13
N GLU A 43 -9.06 -6.69 9.45
CA GLU A 43 -8.22 -7.85 9.77
C GLU A 43 -7.06 -8.04 8.78
N THR A 44 -7.20 -7.44 7.59
CA THR A 44 -6.21 -7.50 6.51
C THR A 44 -6.22 -6.22 5.70
N PHE A 45 -5.12 -5.90 5.04
CA PHE A 45 -5.10 -4.83 4.06
C PHE A 45 -4.01 -5.00 3.01
N ASP A 46 -4.16 -4.34 1.88
CA ASP A 46 -3.10 -4.17 0.90
C ASP A 46 -2.45 -2.79 1.02
N CYS A 47 -1.13 -2.75 0.82
CA CYS A 47 -0.38 -1.50 0.79
C CYS A 47 0.83 -1.59 -0.13
N CYS A 48 1.28 -0.43 -0.60
CA CYS A 48 2.60 -0.24 -1.18
C CYS A 48 3.50 0.51 -0.21
N LEU A 49 4.80 0.22 -0.19
CA LEU A 49 5.75 0.94 0.64
C LEU A 49 6.44 2.05 -0.17
N PRO A 50 6.47 3.30 0.34
CA PRO A 50 7.30 4.33 -0.25
C PRO A 50 8.77 3.96 -0.04
N TYR A 51 9.53 3.82 -1.14
CA TYR A 51 10.88 3.23 -1.08
C TYR A 51 11.82 3.99 -0.11
N GLU A 52 11.78 5.32 -0.15
CA GLU A 52 12.62 6.21 0.66
C GLU A 52 12.22 6.24 2.14
N PHE A 53 11.00 5.82 2.47
CA PHE A 53 10.46 5.90 3.84
C PHE A 53 10.06 4.54 4.40
N ARG A 54 10.43 3.44 3.74
CA ARG A 54 10.05 2.08 4.13
C ARG A 54 10.40 1.76 5.59
N GLU A 55 11.55 2.22 6.05
CA GLU A 55 12.05 1.94 7.40
C GLU A 55 11.19 2.62 8.48
N GLN A 56 10.52 3.73 8.14
CA GLN A 56 9.64 4.43 9.07
C GLN A 56 8.29 3.75 9.23
N ILE A 57 7.82 3.05 8.19
CA ILE A 57 6.46 2.49 8.16
C ILE A 57 6.42 0.99 8.43
N VAL A 58 7.49 0.26 8.14
CA VAL A 58 7.58 -1.20 8.38
C VAL A 58 7.25 -1.57 9.83
N PRO A 59 7.78 -0.89 10.87
CA PRO A 59 7.43 -1.20 12.26
C PRO A 59 5.91 -1.11 12.51
N ALA A 60 5.26 -0.04 12.07
CA ALA A 60 3.82 0.15 12.26
C ALA A 60 2.97 -0.93 11.56
N ILE A 61 3.44 -1.44 10.41
CA ILE A 61 2.77 -2.53 9.68
C ILE A 61 2.95 -3.85 10.42
N LEU A 62 4.17 -4.14 10.89
CA LEU A 62 4.46 -5.37 11.65
C LEU A 62 3.71 -5.38 13.00
N ASP A 63 3.75 -4.26 13.73
CA ASP A 63 3.08 -4.08 15.03
C ASP A 63 1.55 -4.14 14.91
N SER A 64 0.99 -4.00 13.71
CA SER A 64 -0.46 -4.11 13.49
C SER A 64 -1.01 -5.51 13.73
N GLY A 65 -0.16 -6.55 13.65
CA GLY A 65 -0.55 -7.97 13.76
C GLY A 65 -1.47 -8.47 12.63
N LYS A 66 -1.72 -7.66 11.61
CA LYS A 66 -2.67 -7.98 10.52
C LYS A 66 -2.01 -8.84 9.45
N SER A 67 -2.84 -9.54 8.68
CA SER A 67 -2.37 -10.11 7.41
C SER A 67 -2.22 -8.97 6.40
N VAL A 68 -1.06 -8.85 5.77
CA VAL A 68 -0.78 -7.73 4.86
C VAL A 68 -0.40 -8.28 3.50
N CYS A 69 -1.06 -7.76 2.47
CA CYS A 69 -0.69 -8.02 1.08
C CYS A 69 0.16 -6.84 0.59
N PHE A 70 1.40 -7.11 0.16
CA PHE A 70 2.25 -6.08 -0.41
C PHE A 70 2.02 -5.97 -1.91
N ALA A 71 1.57 -4.81 -2.36
CA ALA A 71 1.48 -4.51 -3.76
C ALA A 71 2.89 -4.17 -4.29
N ILE A 72 3.43 -5.04 -5.16
CA ILE A 72 4.81 -4.96 -5.69
C ILE A 72 5.03 -3.87 -6.73
N HIS A 73 4.11 -2.91 -6.88
CA HIS A 73 4.35 -1.78 -7.77
C HIS A 73 5.31 -0.79 -7.10
N PHE A 74 6.49 -0.62 -7.71
CA PHE A 74 7.50 0.33 -7.24
C PHE A 74 6.91 1.73 -7.14
N TYR A 75 7.02 2.37 -5.97
CA TYR A 75 6.52 3.72 -5.73
C TYR A 75 7.69 4.70 -5.46
N PRO A 76 7.72 5.89 -6.11
CA PRO A 76 6.76 6.37 -7.12
C PRO A 76 6.77 5.48 -8.37
N LEU A 77 5.59 5.30 -8.97
CA LEU A 77 5.37 4.42 -10.11
C LEU A 77 6.26 4.87 -11.27
N ARG A 78 7.43 4.23 -11.44
CA ARG A 78 8.06 4.25 -12.75
C ARG A 78 7.10 3.49 -13.65
N LEU A 79 6.43 4.21 -14.55
CA LEU A 79 5.79 3.60 -15.71
C LEU A 79 6.90 2.85 -16.44
N LEU A 80 6.97 1.54 -16.22
CA LEU A 80 7.79 0.63 -16.99
C LEU A 80 6.93 0.21 -18.16
N PRO A 81 7.11 0.80 -19.35
CA PRO A 81 6.32 0.38 -20.47
C PRO A 81 6.80 -1.01 -20.89
N LEU A 82 6.03 -2.04 -20.52
CA LEU A 82 6.24 -3.38 -21.05
C LEU A 82 5.95 -3.32 -22.56
N ALA A 83 6.97 -3.58 -23.37
CA ALA A 83 6.95 -3.53 -24.84
C ALA A 83 6.84 -2.14 -25.51
N ALA A 84 7.13 -1.02 -24.83
CA ALA A 84 7.34 0.22 -25.59
C ALA A 84 8.64 0.15 -26.39
N THR A 85 8.55 0.47 -27.67
CA THR A 85 9.70 0.73 -28.55
C THR A 85 10.31 2.11 -28.32
N THR A 86 9.64 2.94 -27.51
CA THR A 86 10.07 4.30 -27.20
C THR A 86 10.58 4.34 -25.76
N PRO A 87 11.81 4.81 -25.51
CA PRO A 87 12.33 4.97 -24.16
C PRO A 87 11.40 5.86 -23.33
N PRO A 88 11.09 5.50 -22.07
CA PRO A 88 10.33 6.41 -21.22
C PRO A 88 11.13 7.70 -21.05
N ALA A 89 10.47 8.84 -21.29
CA ALA A 89 11.05 10.13 -20.95
C ALA A 89 11.45 10.08 -19.47
N ARG A 90 12.70 10.45 -19.15
CA ARG A 90 13.12 10.58 -17.75
C ARG A 90 12.13 11.53 -17.10
N ALA A 91 11.30 11.02 -16.18
CA ALA A 91 10.51 11.85 -15.31
C ALA A 91 11.50 12.75 -14.57
N SER A 92 11.47 14.05 -14.86
CA SER A 92 12.21 15.04 -14.12
C SER A 92 11.77 14.93 -12.66
N ALA A 93 12.69 14.59 -11.78
CA ALA A 93 12.45 14.64 -10.34
C ALA A 93 12.03 16.08 -9.99
N ILE A 94 10.82 16.23 -9.43
CA ILE A 94 10.37 17.43 -8.74
C ILE A 94 10.68 17.21 -7.26
#